data_AF-A0A8C5JAE5-F1
#
_entry.id   AF-A0A8C5JAE5-F1
#
_cell.length_a   1.000
_cell.length_b   1.000
_cell.length_c   1.000
_cell.angle_alpha   90.00
_cell.angle_beta   90.00
_cell.angle_gamma   90.00
#
_symmetry.space_group_name_H-M   'P 1'
#
loop_
_entity.id
_entity.type
_entity.pdbx_description
1 polymer ?
#
loop_
_entity_poly.entity_id
_entity_poly.type
_entity_poly.pdbx_seq_one_letter_code
_entity_poly.pdbx_strand_id
1 'polypeptide(L)'
;EGELNRVIKDLQKTVAELKCSYQEQNVPVTDGSRELHSLCAQLEFLLQFDLKEKRSFFGQRKDYWDFLCQGLARCRQEHEGIHFVTSLDKLKTPVGRGRAFLRYCLVHRQLAESLQLCLLDPESLW
;
A
#
# COMPACT_ATOMS: atom_id res chain seq x y z
N GLU A 1 10.40 -18.35 0.60
CA GLU A 1 10.92 -17.74 -0.65
C GLU A 1 10.10 -18.04 -1.90
N GLY A 2 9.70 -19.29 -2.17
CA GLY A 2 8.93 -19.63 -3.38
C GLY A 2 7.58 -18.92 -3.53
N GLU A 3 6.81 -18.79 -2.44
CA GLU A 3 5.52 -18.09 -2.46
C GLU A 3 5.66 -16.58 -2.66
N LEU A 4 6.61 -15.94 -1.97
CA LEU A 4 6.88 -14.51 -2.12
C LEU A 4 7.22 -14.16 -3.58
N ASN A 5 8.15 -14.91 -4.18
CA ASN A 5 8.53 -14.72 -5.59
C ASN A 5 7.37 -14.95 -6.55
N ARG A 6 6.46 -15.88 -6.23
CA ARG A 6 5.23 -16.09 -7.01
C ARG A 6 4.31 -14.87 -6.91
N VAL A 7 4.06 -14.36 -5.70
CA VAL A 7 3.20 -13.18 -5.51
C VAL A 7 3.78 -11.94 -6.19
N ILE A 8 5.10 -11.76 -6.18
CA ILE A 8 5.76 -10.66 -6.91
C ILE A 8 5.53 -10.77 -8.42
N LYS A 9 5.65 -11.98 -9.00
CA LYS A 9 5.37 -12.21 -10.42
C LYS A 9 3.89 -11.98 -10.75
N ASP A 10 2.99 -12.43 -9.89
CA ASP A 10 1.55 -12.23 -10.05
C ASP A 10 1.19 -10.73 -9.95
N LEU A 11 1.86 -9.98 -9.07
CA LEU A 11 1.72 -8.52 -8.98
C LEU A 11 2.17 -7.84 -10.28
N GLN A 12 3.35 -8.19 -10.81
CA GLN A 12 3.85 -7.64 -12.08
C GLN A 12 2.88 -7.92 -13.23
N LYS A 13 2.34 -9.14 -13.30
CA LYS A 13 1.34 -9.52 -14.29
C LYS A 13 0.06 -8.69 -14.14
N THR A 14 -0.44 -8.54 -12.92
CA THR A 14 -1.66 -7.78 -12.63
C THR A 14 -1.53 -6.31 -13.01
N VAL A 15 -0.36 -5.69 -12.76
CA VAL A 15 -0.06 -4.32 -13.20
C VAL A 15 -0.06 -4.22 -14.73
N ALA A 16 0.50 -5.21 -15.43
CA ALA A 16 0.49 -5.23 -16.89
C ALA A 16 -0.93 -5.37 -17.46
N GLU A 17 -1.78 -6.21 -16.85
CA GLU A 17 -3.18 -6.39 -17.23
C GLU A 17 -4.00 -5.11 -17.01
N LEU A 18 -3.84 -4.44 -15.87
CA LEU A 18 -4.46 -3.14 -15.60
C LEU A 18 -4.06 -2.08 -16.65
N LYS A 19 -2.78 -2.03 -16.99
CA LYS A 19 -2.27 -1.11 -18.01
C LYS A 19 -2.85 -1.43 -19.40
N CYS A 20 -2.88 -2.69 -19.79
CA CYS A 20 -3.42 -3.13 -21.07
C CYS A 20 -4.91 -2.79 -21.18
N SER A 21 -5.70 -3.13 -20.15
CA SER A 21 -7.13 -2.81 -20.09
C SER A 21 -7.40 -1.31 -20.19
N TYR A 22 -6.63 -0.49 -19.47
CA TYR A 22 -6.72 0.97 -19.58
C TYR A 22 -6.39 1.47 -20.99
N GLN A 23 -5.37 0.92 -21.65
CA GLN A 23 -4.97 1.31 -23.00
C GLN A 23 -6.00 0.93 -24.07
N GLU A 24 -6.67 -0.22 -23.91
CA GLU A 24 -7.70 -0.70 -24.84
C GLU A 24 -9.02 0.06 -24.71
N GLN A 25 -9.47 0.28 -23.46
CA GLN A 25 -10.78 0.85 -23.19
C GLN A 25 -10.73 2.37 -23.07
N ASN A 26 -9.57 2.93 -22.71
CA ASN A 26 -9.36 4.35 -22.43
C ASN A 26 -10.33 4.91 -21.38
N VAL A 27 -10.70 4.07 -20.40
CA VAL A 27 -11.53 4.45 -19.25
C VAL A 27 -10.77 4.21 -17.94
N PRO A 28 -10.98 5.03 -16.90
CA PRO A 28 -10.38 4.80 -15.60
C PRO A 28 -10.74 3.44 -15.02
N VAL A 29 -9.79 2.83 -14.30
CA VAL A 29 -10.03 1.61 -13.53
C VAL A 29 -11.04 1.92 -12.42
N THR A 30 -12.05 1.06 -12.27
CA THR A 30 -13.12 1.21 -11.27
C THR A 30 -13.05 0.10 -10.22
N ASP A 31 -13.81 0.25 -9.13
CA ASP A 31 -13.94 -0.76 -8.07
C ASP A 31 -14.54 -2.09 -8.55
N GLY A 32 -15.07 -2.17 -9.78
CA GLY A 32 -15.53 -3.41 -10.40
C GLY A 32 -14.41 -4.27 -11.01
N SER A 33 -13.19 -3.74 -11.16
CA SER A 33 -12.06 -4.45 -11.78
C SER A 33 -11.55 -5.57 -10.89
N ARG A 34 -11.46 -6.78 -11.46
CA ARG A 34 -10.87 -7.95 -10.80
C ARG A 34 -9.38 -7.77 -10.62
N GLU A 35 -8.73 -7.14 -11.58
CA GLU A 35 -7.30 -6.86 -11.60
C GLU A 35 -6.94 -5.86 -10.50
N LEU A 36 -7.79 -4.85 -10.25
CA LEU A 36 -7.63 -3.94 -9.12
C LEU A 36 -7.73 -4.67 -7.78
N HIS A 37 -8.69 -5.60 -7.65
CA HIS A 37 -8.81 -6.42 -6.44
C HIS A 37 -7.58 -7.31 -6.22
N SER A 38 -7.09 -7.96 -7.28
CA SER A 38 -5.86 -8.75 -7.25
C SER A 38 -4.66 -7.91 -6.84
N LEU A 39 -4.50 -6.71 -7.41
CA LEU A 39 -3.43 -5.77 -7.09
C LEU A 39 -3.42 -5.44 -5.59
N CYS A 40 -4.57 -5.02 -5.06
CA CYS A 40 -4.68 -4.68 -3.64
C CYS A 40 -4.40 -5.88 -2.73
N ALA A 41 -4.87 -7.08 -3.07
CA ALA A 41 -4.65 -8.28 -2.28
C ALA A 41 -3.17 -8.71 -2.28
N GLN A 42 -2.51 -8.66 -3.45
CA GLN A 42 -1.09 -8.98 -3.59
C GLN A 42 -0.22 -7.98 -2.82
N LEU A 43 -0.50 -6.68 -2.93
CA LEU A 43 0.20 -5.65 -2.17
C LEU A 43 0.01 -5.83 -0.67
N GLU A 44 -1.23 -6.07 -0.21
CA GLU A 44 -1.51 -6.32 1.20
C GLU A 44 -0.77 -7.56 1.72
N PHE A 45 -0.71 -8.64 0.94
CA PHE A 45 0.08 -9.83 1.28
C PHE A 45 1.57 -9.49 1.42
N LEU A 46 2.15 -8.82 0.43
CA LEU A 46 3.58 -8.46 0.43
C LEU A 46 3.93 -7.53 1.60
N LEU A 47 3.07 -6.56 1.88
CA LEU A 47 3.25 -5.60 2.97
C LEU A 47 3.11 -6.26 4.34
N GLN A 48 2.37 -7.36 4.45
CA GLN A 48 2.27 -8.15 5.68
C GLN A 48 3.36 -9.22 5.80
N PHE A 49 4.03 -9.55 4.71
CA PHE A 49 5.03 -10.61 4.69
C PHE A 49 6.21 -10.28 5.61
N ASP A 50 6.52 -11.22 6.50
CA ASP A 50 7.59 -11.12 7.50
C ASP A 50 7.54 -9.86 8.39
N LEU A 51 6.35 -9.24 8.52
CA LEU A 51 6.12 -8.22 9.53
C LEU A 51 6.27 -8.85 10.91
N LYS A 52 7.45 -8.66 11.51
CA LYS A 52 7.73 -9.04 12.89
C LYS A 52 6.64 -8.49 13.79
N GLU A 53 6.09 -9.35 14.64
CA GLU A 53 5.06 -8.93 15.60
C GLU A 53 5.67 -7.86 16.52
N LYS A 54 5.29 -6.60 16.28
CA LYS A 54 5.63 -5.46 17.13
C LYS A 54 4.34 -4.99 17.78
N ARG A 55 4.38 -4.71 19.08
CA ARG A 55 3.23 -4.16 19.82
C ARG A 55 3.50 -2.71 20.20
N SER A 56 2.45 -1.90 20.20
CA SER A 56 2.49 -0.58 20.83
C SER A 56 2.56 -0.70 22.36
N PHE A 57 2.83 0.41 23.05
CA PHE A 57 2.88 0.43 24.52
C PHE A 57 1.57 -0.06 25.17
N PHE A 58 0.43 0.18 24.52
CA PHE A 58 -0.89 -0.30 24.96
C PHE A 58 -1.25 -1.70 24.42
N GLY A 59 -0.28 -2.44 23.89
CA GLY A 59 -0.45 -3.84 23.49
C GLY A 59 -1.12 -4.07 22.14
N GLN A 60 -1.45 -3.02 21.37
CA GLN A 60 -2.00 -3.21 20.02
C GLN A 60 -0.91 -3.73 19.07
N ARG A 61 -1.22 -4.81 18.33
CA ARG A 61 -0.35 -5.36 17.30
C ARG A 61 -0.22 -4.35 16.15
N LYS A 62 1.01 -4.00 15.82
CA LYS A 62 1.32 -3.20 14.65
C LYS A 62 1.14 -4.02 13.38
N ASP A 63 0.62 -3.39 12.35
CA ASP A 63 0.48 -4.00 11.03
C ASP A 63 1.12 -3.13 9.94
N TYR A 64 0.82 -3.41 8.68
CA TYR A 64 1.42 -2.69 7.57
C TYR A 64 0.99 -1.22 7.49
N TRP A 65 -0.13 -0.84 8.12
CA TRP A 65 -0.50 0.58 8.26
C TRP A 65 0.52 1.32 9.12
N ASP A 66 0.95 0.74 10.24
CA ASP A 66 1.99 1.33 11.08
C ASP A 66 3.33 1.47 10.33
N PHE A 67 3.66 0.47 9.50
CA PHE A 67 4.83 0.51 8.62
C PHE A 67 4.73 1.69 7.63
N LEU A 68 3.58 1.85 6.97
CA LEU A 68 3.35 2.96 6.03
C LEU A 68 3.45 4.33 6.73
N CYS A 69 2.80 4.50 7.89
CA CYS A 69 2.90 5.72 8.69
C CYS A 69 4.36 6.03 9.08
N GLN A 70 5.11 5.02 9.54
CA GLN A 70 6.50 5.20 9.95
C GLN A 70 7.41 5.56 8.77
N GLY A 71 7.23 4.91 7.63
CA GLY A 71 8.01 5.17 6.42
C GLY A 71 7.81 6.60 5.93
N LEU A 72 6.55 7.04 5.86
CA LEU A 72 6.18 8.35 5.31
C LEU A 72 6.40 9.51 6.28
N ALA A 73 6.43 9.26 7.59
CA ALA A 73 6.80 10.27 8.58
C ALA A 73 8.26 10.75 8.45
N ARG A 74 9.12 10.00 7.74
CA ARG A 74 10.52 10.39 7.50
C ARG A 74 10.67 11.45 6.42
N CYS A 75 9.61 11.74 5.66
CA CYS A 75 9.62 12.75 4.62
C CYS A 75 9.55 14.17 5.22
N ARG A 76 10.18 15.16 4.57
CA ARG A 76 10.17 16.56 5.02
C ARG A 76 8.77 17.17 5.07
N GLN A 77 7.87 16.69 4.21
CA GLN A 77 6.47 17.08 4.17
C GLN A 77 5.62 15.87 4.56
N GLU A 78 4.61 16.12 5.38
CA GLU A 78 3.67 15.10 5.79
C GLU A 78 2.84 14.63 4.61
N HIS A 79 2.74 13.32 4.43
CA HIS A 79 2.06 12.74 3.28
C HIS A 79 0.54 12.90 3.44
N GLU A 80 -0.11 13.68 2.56
CA GLU A 80 -1.54 14.02 2.63
C GLU A 80 -2.46 12.79 2.75
N GLY A 81 -2.10 11.67 2.11
CA GLY A 81 -2.84 10.41 2.23
C GLY A 81 -2.90 9.85 3.66
N ILE A 82 -1.89 10.10 4.50
CA ILE A 82 -1.92 9.69 5.92
C ILE A 82 -2.96 10.50 6.69
N HIS A 83 -2.98 11.81 6.49
CA HIS A 83 -3.99 12.71 7.07
C HIS A 83 -5.39 12.34 6.63
N PHE A 84 -5.58 12.17 5.31
CA PHE A 84 -6.86 11.82 4.72
C PHE A 84 -7.42 10.55 5.36
N VAL A 85 -6.64 9.46 5.38
CA VAL A 85 -7.08 8.18 5.94
C VAL A 85 -7.33 8.25 7.44
N THR A 86 -6.50 9.00 8.18
CA THR A 86 -6.68 9.18 9.64
C THR A 86 -7.95 9.97 9.97
N SER A 87 -8.36 10.88 9.09
CA SER A 87 -9.61 11.66 9.23
C SER A 87 -10.89 10.85 8.99
N LEU A 88 -10.80 9.65 8.39
CA LEU A 88 -11.94 8.78 8.13
C LEU A 88 -12.40 8.05 9.39
N ASP A 89 -13.31 8.67 10.12
CA ASP A 89 -13.91 8.17 11.36
C ASP A 89 -14.54 6.76 11.23
N LYS A 90 -15.04 6.39 10.06
CA LYS A 90 -15.61 5.06 9.77
C LYS A 90 -14.57 3.93 9.75
N LEU A 91 -13.29 4.22 9.52
CA LEU A 91 -12.23 3.22 9.51
C LEU A 91 -11.75 2.93 10.93
N LYS A 92 -12.18 1.80 11.50
CA LYS A 92 -11.87 1.45 12.90
C LYS A 92 -10.60 0.62 13.06
N THR A 93 -10.20 -0.12 12.05
CA THR A 93 -9.07 -1.07 12.10
C THR A 93 -7.83 -0.54 11.36
N PRO A 94 -6.60 -0.78 11.85
CA PRO A 94 -5.36 -0.44 11.13
C PRO A 94 -5.29 -1.05 9.72
N VAL A 95 -5.56 -2.35 9.54
CA VAL A 95 -5.70 -2.98 8.19
C VAL A 95 -6.67 -2.21 7.28
N GLY A 96 -7.85 -1.82 7.79
CA GLY A 96 -8.82 -1.02 7.04
C GLY A 96 -8.27 0.34 6.60
N ARG A 97 -7.45 0.99 7.43
CA ARG A 97 -6.73 2.22 7.09
C ARG A 97 -5.66 1.97 6.03
N GLY A 98 -4.88 0.89 6.18
CA GLY A 98 -3.92 0.45 5.17
C GLY A 98 -4.55 0.26 3.78
N ARG A 99 -5.70 -0.43 3.71
CA ARG A 99 -6.46 -0.63 2.46
C ARG A 99 -6.93 0.70 1.87
N ALA A 100 -7.46 1.60 2.70
CA ALA A 100 -7.90 2.91 2.27
C ALA A 100 -6.73 3.76 1.73
N PHE A 101 -5.56 3.67 2.36
CA PHE A 101 -4.35 4.35 1.91
C PHE A 101 -3.87 3.86 0.55
N LEU A 102 -3.83 2.53 0.33
CA LEU A 102 -3.47 1.98 -0.98
C LEU A 102 -4.41 2.50 -2.09
N ARG A 103 -5.73 2.56 -1.81
CA ARG A 103 -6.71 3.14 -2.75
C ARG A 103 -6.50 4.64 -2.96
N TYR A 104 -6.24 5.40 -1.89
CA TYR A 104 -5.92 6.83 -1.98
C TYR A 104 -4.74 7.05 -2.92
N CYS A 105 -3.64 6.33 -2.72
CA CYS A 105 -2.43 6.48 -3.52
C CYS A 105 -2.63 6.09 -4.99
N LEU A 106 -3.51 5.10 -5.28
CA LEU A 106 -3.85 4.75 -6.66
C LEU A 106 -4.61 5.90 -7.36
N VAL A 107 -5.61 6.48 -6.70
CA VAL A 107 -6.37 7.63 -7.23
C VAL A 107 -5.46 8.83 -7.48
N HIS A 108 -4.53 9.10 -6.57
CA HIS A 108 -3.61 10.23 -6.65
C HIS A 108 -2.32 9.94 -7.43
N ARG A 109 -2.18 8.73 -8.00
CA ARG A 109 -1.00 8.29 -8.79
C ARG A 109 0.33 8.33 -8.01
N GLN A 110 0.27 8.13 -6.70
CA GLN A 110 1.41 8.24 -5.78
C GLN A 110 1.88 6.88 -5.25
N LEU A 111 1.19 5.78 -5.56
CA LEU A 111 1.46 4.48 -4.90
C LEU A 111 2.92 4.03 -4.97
N ALA A 112 3.56 4.11 -6.14
CA ALA A 112 4.95 3.67 -6.29
C ALA A 112 5.91 4.53 -5.46
N GLU A 113 5.75 5.85 -5.51
CA GLU A 113 6.56 6.81 -4.75
C GLU A 113 6.35 6.64 -3.23
N SER A 114 5.10 6.55 -2.77
CA SER A 114 4.79 6.33 -1.35
C SER A 114 5.42 5.04 -0.81
N LEU A 115 5.33 3.94 -1.58
CA LEU A 115 5.93 2.66 -1.17
C LEU A 115 7.45 2.70 -1.19
N GLN A 116 8.05 3.34 -2.20
CA GLN A 116 9.49 3.51 -2.27
C GLN A 116 10.02 4.25 -1.04
N LEU A 117 9.38 5.35 -0.65
CA LEU A 117 9.75 6.12 0.56
C LEU A 117 9.68 5.27 1.83
N CYS A 118 8.75 4.32 1.93
CA CYS A 118 8.67 3.42 3.08
C CYS A 118 9.78 2.36 3.10
N LEU A 119 10.27 1.95 1.93
CA LEU A 119 11.27 0.90 1.75
C LEU A 119 12.71 1.43 1.76
N LEU A 120 12.91 2.73 1.55
CA LEU A 120 14.22 3.36 1.61
C LEU A 120 14.80 3.33 3.03
N ASP A 121 16.08 3.00 3.12
CA ASP A 121 16.83 3.01 4.37
C ASP A 121 17.08 4.47 4.82
N PRO A 122 16.77 4.84 6.08
CA PRO A 122 17.12 6.15 6.63
C PRO A 122 18.58 6.57 6.40
N GLU A 123 19.53 5.63 6.36
CA GLU A 123 20.95 5.95 6.13
C GLU A 123 21.24 6.36 4.69
N SER A 124 20.40 6.00 3.73
CA SER A 124 20.57 6.34 2.30
C SER A 124 20.10 7.76 1.93
N LEU A 125 19.52 8.49 2.89
CA LEU A 125 19.04 9.86 2.72
C LEU A 125 20.04 10.92 3.21
N TRP A 126 21.24 10.50 3.63
CA TRP A 126 22.32 11.36 4.17
C TRP A 126 23.65 11.16 3.43
#